data_AF-A0A8J2HJM0-F1
#
_entry.id   AF-A0A8J2HJM0-F1
#
_cell.length_a   1.000
_cell.length_b   1.000
_cell.length_c   1.000
_cell.angle_alpha   90.00
_cell.angle_beta   90.00
_cell.angle_gamma   90.00
#
_symmetry.space_group_name_H-M   'P 1'
#
loop_
_entity.id
_entity.type
_entity.pdbx_description
1 polymer ?
#
loop_
_entity_poly.entity_id
_entity_poly.type
_entity_poly.pdbx_seq_one_letter_code
_entity_poly.pdbx_strand_id
1 'polypeptide(L)'
;MRNEIEILGPIPDLTEQSKSDIKYSIELIRWFLTPIGIWPTSSSTCEKILSEILVIVSFCLICFLLIPCSLHTFLNEKDPRMKMKMIGPLSFCLMAISKYCFLVMRKEKIRECLKHIQTDWRRVQLSTERDVMLTNAKEGRFIANLSATFMYGGGFFYHTIMPLTAGSFVTPDNITIRPLTYQVYDPLFAAQKTPSYEIVFTIQWFSGFVLYSITIGTCSLAAVFVLHACGQLKIVMSRLENLIDGTNEKMTDILESRIAQIVQLHLRAFNFIVRTEKILNEVCLIEFIGCTMNICFLGYYFMTEFERAETIATVTYCVLLVSFTFNIFILCYIGEMLTQQGLKVGLTAYMINWYELSGRKARDLILLLAIANYPNSITAGRMAELSYNSFCGILKSAAAYLNLLRTVVM
;
A
#
# COMPACT_ATOMS: atom_id res chain seq x y z
N MET A 1 24.61 21.95 12.39
CA MET A 1 24.53 20.73 11.55
C MET A 1 25.35 20.99 10.32
N ARG A 2 26.41 20.21 10.08
CA ARG A 2 27.22 20.27 8.85
C ARG A 2 26.30 19.95 7.65
N ASN A 3 26.47 20.60 6.52
CA ASN A 3 25.58 20.43 5.37
C ASN A 3 25.67 18.99 4.84
N GLU A 4 24.58 18.39 4.37
CA GLU A 4 24.58 17.00 3.87
C GLU A 4 25.62 16.80 2.75
N ILE A 5 25.76 17.82 1.90
CA ILE A 5 26.74 17.88 0.81
C ILE A 5 28.18 17.94 1.34
N GLU A 6 28.40 18.55 2.51
CA GLU A 6 29.73 18.61 3.14
C GLU A 6 30.16 17.25 3.72
N ILE A 7 29.23 16.41 4.15
CA ILE A 7 29.53 15.09 4.75
C ILE A 7 29.55 13.97 3.71
N LEU A 8 28.51 13.89 2.86
CA LEU A 8 28.33 12.78 1.91
C LEU A 8 28.83 13.13 0.50
N GLY A 9 29.32 14.36 0.29
CA GLY A 9 29.71 14.85 -1.03
C GLY A 9 28.54 15.15 -1.97
N PRO A 10 28.84 15.69 -3.17
CA PRO A 10 27.85 15.96 -4.20
C PRO A 10 27.14 14.67 -4.66
N ILE A 11 25.95 14.81 -5.22
CA ILE A 11 25.22 13.68 -5.79
C ILE A 11 25.99 13.20 -7.02
N PRO A 12 26.39 11.92 -7.10
CA PRO A 12 27.10 11.40 -8.27
C PRO A 12 26.25 11.47 -9.55
N ASP A 13 26.93 11.57 -10.70
CA ASP A 13 26.30 11.50 -12.01
C ASP A 13 25.61 10.15 -12.22
N LEU A 14 24.60 10.16 -13.09
CA LEU A 14 23.78 8.98 -13.36
C LEU A 14 24.58 7.96 -14.19
N THR A 15 25.04 6.88 -13.56
CA THR A 15 25.66 5.74 -14.26
C THR A 15 24.60 4.82 -14.87
N GLU A 16 24.93 4.07 -15.93
CA GLU A 16 23.98 3.11 -16.52
C GLU A 16 23.56 2.00 -15.54
N GLN A 17 24.45 1.60 -14.62
CA GLN A 17 24.12 0.68 -13.53
C GLN A 17 23.08 1.28 -12.58
N SER A 18 23.32 2.50 -12.08
CA SER A 18 22.37 3.18 -11.19
C SER A 18 21.00 3.40 -11.86
N LYS A 19 20.99 3.69 -13.17
CA LYS A 19 19.77 3.84 -13.97
C LYS A 19 18.98 2.54 -14.07
N SER A 20 19.66 1.42 -14.28
CA SER A 20 19.05 0.09 -14.26
C SER A 20 18.43 -0.24 -12.90
N ASP A 21 19.16 0.02 -11.82
CA ASP A 21 18.71 -0.27 -10.45
C ASP A 21 17.52 0.61 -10.02
N ILE A 22 17.59 1.90 -10.37
CA ILE A 22 16.47 2.83 -10.18
C ILE A 22 15.25 2.33 -10.93
N LYS A 23 15.39 1.98 -12.22
CA LYS A 23 14.28 1.45 -13.01
C LYS A 23 13.71 0.21 -12.34
N TYR A 24 14.54 -0.76 -12.00
CA TYR A 24 14.13 -2.01 -11.37
C TYR A 24 13.33 -1.78 -10.09
N SER A 25 13.78 -0.86 -9.21
CA SER A 25 13.13 -0.61 -7.93
C SER A 25 11.76 0.08 -8.02
N ILE A 26 11.58 1.03 -8.96
CA ILE A 26 10.35 1.86 -9.03
C ILE A 26 9.38 1.43 -10.14
N GLU A 27 9.78 0.55 -11.05
CA GLU A 27 8.98 0.19 -12.23
C GLU A 27 7.60 -0.34 -11.85
N LEU A 28 7.48 -1.31 -10.93
CA LEU A 28 6.16 -1.86 -10.60
C LEU A 28 5.19 -0.80 -10.04
N ILE A 29 5.65 0.09 -9.17
CA ILE A 29 4.81 1.19 -8.68
C ILE A 29 4.39 2.09 -9.83
N ARG A 30 5.27 2.36 -10.79
CA ARG A 30 4.94 3.14 -11.99
C ARG A 30 3.81 2.49 -12.77
N TRP A 31 3.88 1.19 -12.99
CA TRP A 31 2.84 0.44 -13.72
C TRP A 31 1.48 0.49 -13.00
N PHE A 32 1.44 0.45 -11.67
CA PHE A 32 0.17 0.52 -10.92
C PHE A 32 -0.38 1.95 -10.75
N LEU A 33 0.48 2.97 -10.58
CA LEU A 33 0.05 4.35 -10.31
C LEU A 33 -0.19 5.18 -11.58
N THR A 34 0.37 4.78 -12.72
CA THR A 34 0.20 5.51 -14.00
C THR A 34 -1.23 5.44 -14.54
N PRO A 35 -1.89 4.27 -14.60
CA PRO A 35 -3.26 4.16 -15.13
C PRO A 35 -4.29 4.98 -14.35
N ILE A 36 -4.06 5.16 -13.05
CA ILE A 36 -4.90 5.95 -12.14
C ILE A 36 -4.43 7.41 -12.01
N GLY A 37 -3.49 7.88 -12.86
CA GLY A 37 -3.07 9.28 -12.90
C GLY A 37 -2.27 9.79 -11.68
N ILE A 38 -1.85 8.91 -10.77
CA ILE A 38 -1.09 9.29 -9.56
C ILE A 38 0.41 9.38 -9.84
N TRP A 39 0.93 8.62 -10.80
CA TRP A 39 2.37 8.60 -11.07
C TRP A 39 2.91 10.01 -11.39
N PRO A 40 3.98 10.46 -10.72
CA PRO A 40 4.53 11.79 -10.96
C PRO A 40 5.29 11.84 -12.29
N THR A 41 4.62 12.32 -13.33
CA THR A 41 5.24 12.60 -14.65
C THR A 41 6.08 13.87 -14.61
N SER A 42 7.27 13.86 -15.23
CA SER A 42 8.20 15.00 -15.21
C SER A 42 8.66 15.45 -16.60
N SER A 43 8.28 14.77 -17.67
CA SER A 43 8.92 14.91 -18.99
C SER A 43 8.25 15.97 -19.86
N SER A 44 6.91 15.97 -19.97
CA SER A 44 6.20 16.84 -20.92
C SER A 44 4.91 17.43 -20.36
N THR A 45 4.49 18.60 -20.87
CA THR A 45 3.20 19.23 -20.53
C THR A 45 2.03 18.31 -20.88
N CYS A 46 2.14 17.56 -21.99
CA CYS A 46 1.14 16.59 -22.42
C CYS A 46 0.94 15.47 -21.38
N GLU A 47 2.03 14.91 -20.84
CA GLU A 47 1.94 13.89 -19.79
C GLU A 47 1.32 14.39 -18.48
N LYS A 48 1.52 15.68 -18.15
CA LYS A 48 0.86 16.29 -16.99
C LYS A 48 -0.65 16.41 -17.23
N ILE A 49 -1.05 16.95 -18.38
CA ILE A 49 -2.46 17.07 -18.75
C ILE A 49 -3.13 15.69 -18.78
N LEU A 50 -2.48 14.68 -19.38
CA LEU A 50 -2.99 13.31 -19.41
C LEU A 50 -3.16 12.73 -18.00
N SER A 51 -2.19 12.97 -17.11
CA SER A 51 -2.27 12.53 -15.72
C SER A 51 -3.46 13.16 -14.98
N GLU A 52 -3.74 14.44 -15.19
CA GLU A 52 -4.91 15.12 -14.60
C GLU A 52 -6.24 14.61 -15.20
N ILE A 53 -6.29 14.36 -16.51
CA ILE A 53 -7.45 13.74 -17.16
C ILE A 53 -7.72 12.35 -16.56
N LEU A 54 -6.69 11.51 -16.40
CA LEU A 54 -6.82 10.19 -15.78
C LEU A 54 -7.31 10.29 -14.34
N VAL A 55 -6.92 11.34 -13.60
CA VAL A 55 -7.43 11.58 -12.25
C VAL A 55 -8.94 11.82 -12.27
N ILE A 56 -9.40 12.71 -13.15
CA ILE A 56 -10.83 13.05 -13.31
C ILE A 56 -11.62 11.81 -13.75
N VAL A 57 -11.14 11.09 -14.76
CA VAL A 57 -11.78 9.86 -15.26
C VAL A 57 -11.92 8.82 -14.16
N SER A 58 -10.86 8.60 -13.36
CA SER A 58 -10.90 7.66 -12.23
C SER A 58 -11.94 8.06 -11.17
N PHE A 59 -12.04 9.35 -10.85
CA PHE A 59 -13.10 9.86 -9.96
C PHE A 59 -14.49 9.62 -10.54
N CYS A 60 -14.71 9.93 -11.82
CA CYS A 60 -15.99 9.72 -12.49
C CYS A 60 -16.40 8.24 -12.47
N LEU A 61 -15.46 7.32 -12.73
CA LEU A 61 -15.70 5.87 -12.70
C LEU A 61 -16.11 5.40 -11.29
N ILE A 62 -15.42 5.85 -10.24
CA ILE A 62 -15.79 5.48 -8.86
C ILE A 62 -17.16 6.07 -8.48
N CYS A 63 -17.45 7.32 -8.84
CA CYS A 63 -18.75 7.95 -8.63
C CYS A 63 -19.88 7.23 -9.38
N PHE A 64 -19.60 6.74 -10.59
CA PHE A 64 -20.55 5.95 -11.37
C PHE A 64 -20.92 4.62 -10.70
N LEU A 65 -20.02 4.00 -9.93
CA LEU A 65 -20.37 2.86 -9.09
C LEU A 65 -21.14 3.31 -7.84
N LEU A 66 -20.61 4.31 -7.13
CA LEU A 66 -21.09 4.69 -5.80
C LEU A 66 -22.51 5.26 -5.84
N ILE A 67 -22.79 6.21 -6.74
CA ILE A 67 -24.04 6.98 -6.72
C ILE A 67 -25.26 6.10 -7.10
N PRO A 68 -25.29 5.42 -8.26
CA PRO A 68 -26.43 4.60 -8.64
C PRO A 68 -26.63 3.41 -7.70
N CYS A 69 -25.54 2.78 -7.23
CA CYS A 69 -25.62 1.68 -6.27
C CYS A 69 -26.18 2.13 -4.92
N SER A 70 -25.80 3.32 -4.44
CA SER A 70 -26.34 3.87 -3.20
C SER A 70 -27.83 4.17 -3.34
N LEU A 71 -28.23 4.83 -4.44
CA LEU A 71 -29.64 5.15 -4.68
C LEU A 71 -30.49 3.88 -4.80
N HIS A 72 -30.01 2.86 -5.51
CA HIS A 72 -30.68 1.57 -5.58
C HIS A 72 -30.85 0.93 -4.20
N THR A 73 -29.76 0.87 -3.42
CA THR A 73 -29.74 0.22 -2.10
C THR A 73 -30.68 0.92 -1.10
N PHE A 74 -30.71 2.25 -1.08
CA PHE A 74 -31.46 3.00 -0.07
C PHE A 74 -32.90 3.34 -0.49
N LEU A 75 -33.17 3.56 -1.78
CA LEU A 75 -34.49 4.00 -2.25
C LEU A 75 -35.36 2.87 -2.81
N ASN A 76 -34.78 1.90 -3.51
CA ASN A 76 -35.54 0.86 -4.21
C ASN A 76 -35.58 -0.46 -3.46
N GLU A 77 -34.43 -0.90 -2.96
CA GLU A 77 -34.36 -2.20 -2.31
C GLU A 77 -35.21 -2.20 -1.04
N LYS A 78 -35.99 -3.26 -0.82
CA LYS A 78 -36.82 -3.43 0.39
C LYS A 78 -36.39 -4.66 1.18
N ASP A 79 -35.79 -5.65 0.54
CA ASP A 79 -35.31 -6.85 1.23
C ASP A 79 -34.06 -6.48 2.06
N PRO A 80 -34.09 -6.60 3.40
CA PRO A 80 -32.94 -6.32 4.25
C PRO A 80 -31.73 -7.19 3.93
N ARG A 81 -31.92 -8.43 3.42
CA ARG A 81 -30.81 -9.30 3.03
C ARG A 81 -30.12 -8.82 1.76
N MET A 82 -30.89 -8.38 0.76
CA MET A 82 -30.31 -7.81 -0.46
C MET A 82 -29.67 -6.45 -0.19
N LYS A 83 -30.28 -5.60 0.66
CA LYS A 83 -29.62 -4.38 1.16
C LYS A 83 -28.27 -4.68 1.76
N MET A 84 -28.20 -5.66 2.65
CA MET A 84 -26.94 -6.03 3.29
C MET A 84 -25.89 -6.37 2.24
N LYS A 85 -26.21 -7.24 1.27
CA LYS A 85 -25.31 -7.61 0.16
C LYS A 85 -24.72 -6.41 -0.60
N MET A 86 -25.46 -5.31 -0.74
CA MET A 86 -24.98 -4.11 -1.42
C MET A 86 -24.11 -3.19 -0.53
N ILE A 87 -24.21 -3.29 0.80
CA ILE A 87 -23.42 -2.46 1.73
C ILE A 87 -21.92 -2.77 1.63
N GLY A 88 -21.53 -4.03 1.40
CA GLY A 88 -20.13 -4.42 1.23
C GLY A 88 -19.47 -3.69 0.05
N PRO A 89 -19.98 -3.85 -1.18
CA PRO A 89 -19.49 -3.13 -2.35
C PRO A 89 -19.47 -1.59 -2.19
N LEU A 90 -20.49 -1.02 -1.53
CA LEU A 90 -20.52 0.41 -1.21
C LEU A 90 -19.41 0.82 -0.23
N SER A 91 -19.18 0.03 0.82
CA SER A 91 -18.08 0.22 1.76
C SER A 91 -16.73 0.20 1.06
N PHE A 92 -16.52 -0.73 0.12
CA PHE A 92 -15.30 -0.79 -0.69
C PHE A 92 -15.13 0.46 -1.59
N CYS A 93 -16.20 0.93 -2.24
CA CYS A 93 -16.15 2.18 -3.03
C CYS A 93 -15.80 3.40 -2.16
N LEU A 94 -16.40 3.52 -0.97
CA LEU A 94 -16.11 4.59 -0.01
C LEU A 94 -14.66 4.52 0.47
N MET A 95 -14.16 3.33 0.79
CA MET A 95 -12.77 3.13 1.16
C MET A 95 -11.83 3.57 0.02
N ALA A 96 -12.11 3.15 -1.21
CA ALA A 96 -11.29 3.47 -2.37
C ALA A 96 -11.28 4.97 -2.70
N ILE A 97 -12.44 5.64 -2.71
CA ILE A 97 -12.51 7.08 -2.99
C ILE A 97 -11.77 7.89 -1.93
N SER A 98 -11.91 7.52 -0.64
CA SER A 98 -11.17 8.19 0.44
C SER A 98 -9.66 8.03 0.28
N LYS A 99 -9.17 6.80 0.03
CA LYS A 99 -7.72 6.58 -0.23
C LYS A 99 -7.25 7.37 -1.44
N TYR A 100 -8.05 7.36 -2.51
CA TYR A 100 -7.71 8.03 -3.75
C TYR A 100 -7.57 9.54 -3.57
N CYS A 101 -8.49 10.18 -2.83
CA CYS A 101 -8.36 11.58 -2.44
C CYS A 101 -7.03 11.86 -1.73
N PHE A 102 -6.66 11.05 -0.73
CA PHE A 102 -5.38 11.21 -0.02
C PHE A 102 -4.16 11.02 -0.93
N LEU A 103 -4.18 10.03 -1.83
CA LEU A 103 -3.10 9.81 -2.79
C LEU A 103 -2.93 10.98 -3.75
N VAL A 104 -4.03 11.50 -4.30
CA VAL A 104 -4.03 12.69 -5.18
C VAL A 104 -3.51 13.92 -4.45
N MET A 105 -3.98 14.18 -3.22
CA MET A 105 -3.49 15.28 -2.39
C MET A 105 -1.99 15.17 -2.03
N ARG A 106 -1.44 13.96 -2.05
CA ARG A 106 -0.05 13.67 -1.63
C ARG A 106 0.89 13.41 -2.82
N LYS A 107 0.43 13.62 -4.06
CA LYS A 107 1.20 13.38 -5.29
C LYS A 107 2.61 13.98 -5.28
N GLU A 108 2.74 15.23 -4.81
CA GLU A 108 4.06 15.88 -4.71
C GLU A 108 4.96 15.28 -3.62
N LYS A 109 4.40 14.92 -2.46
CA LYS A 109 5.17 14.23 -1.40
C LYS A 109 5.65 12.85 -1.85
N ILE A 110 4.83 12.13 -2.62
CA ILE A 110 5.20 10.87 -3.26
C ILE A 110 6.36 11.10 -4.26
N ARG A 111 6.29 12.15 -5.08
CA ARG A 111 7.37 12.54 -6.00
C ARG A 111 8.67 12.83 -5.25
N GLU A 112 8.63 13.55 -4.14
CA GLU A 112 9.80 13.83 -3.30
C GLU A 112 10.43 12.55 -2.74
N CYS A 113 9.61 11.59 -2.29
CA CYS A 113 10.11 10.30 -1.82
C CYS A 113 10.75 9.47 -2.95
N LEU A 114 10.16 9.47 -4.14
CA LEU A 114 10.75 8.80 -5.31
C LEU A 114 12.08 9.44 -5.72
N LYS A 115 12.19 10.78 -5.69
CA LYS A 115 13.47 11.49 -5.91
C LYS A 115 14.51 11.14 -4.84
N HIS A 116 14.08 10.97 -3.59
CA HIS A 116 14.95 10.53 -2.51
C HIS A 116 15.53 9.14 -2.78
N ILE A 117 14.68 8.16 -3.14
CA ILE A 117 15.11 6.81 -3.55
C ILE A 117 16.10 6.87 -4.72
N GLN A 118 15.80 7.66 -5.75
CA GLN A 118 16.71 7.83 -6.89
C GLN A 118 18.07 8.39 -6.49
N THR A 119 18.09 9.33 -5.54
CA THR A 119 19.33 9.91 -5.04
C THR A 119 20.14 8.88 -4.25
N ASP A 120 19.48 8.04 -3.45
CA ASP A 120 20.14 6.99 -2.68
C ASP A 120 20.81 5.97 -3.61
N TRP A 121 20.10 5.52 -4.66
CA TRP A 121 20.68 4.62 -5.67
C TRP A 121 21.89 5.20 -6.41
N ARG A 122 21.92 6.52 -6.64
CA ARG A 122 23.10 7.17 -7.24
C ARG A 122 24.30 7.25 -6.29
N ARG A 123 24.04 7.35 -4.98
CA ARG A 123 25.09 7.46 -3.96
C ARG A 123 25.75 6.12 -3.63
N VAL A 124 25.12 4.99 -3.94
CA VAL A 124 25.66 3.67 -3.65
C VAL A 124 26.78 3.32 -4.63
N GLN A 125 27.99 3.17 -4.11
CA GLN A 125 29.18 2.80 -4.88
C GLN A 125 29.74 1.42 -4.49
N LEU A 126 29.54 0.99 -3.25
CA LEU A 126 29.97 -0.32 -2.76
C LEU A 126 29.04 -1.42 -3.28
N SER A 127 29.61 -2.50 -3.81
CA SER A 127 28.85 -3.66 -4.31
C SER A 127 28.02 -4.31 -3.21
N THR A 128 28.57 -4.41 -2.00
CA THR A 128 27.87 -4.97 -0.82
C THR A 128 26.62 -4.17 -0.45
N GLU A 129 26.71 -2.83 -0.44
CA GLU A 129 25.58 -1.94 -0.16
C GLU A 129 24.52 -2.01 -1.27
N ARG A 130 24.97 -2.14 -2.52
CA ARG A 130 24.09 -2.33 -3.68
C ARG A 130 23.31 -3.64 -3.57
N ASP A 131 23.97 -4.73 -3.19
CA ASP A 131 23.33 -6.04 -3.04
C ASP A 131 22.28 -6.03 -1.92
N VAL A 132 22.55 -5.32 -0.82
CA VAL A 132 21.55 -5.06 0.23
C VAL A 132 20.35 -4.31 -0.33
N MET A 133 20.55 -3.21 -1.06
CA MET A 133 19.43 -2.45 -1.64
C MET A 133 18.64 -3.27 -2.66
N LEU A 134 19.31 -4.04 -3.52
CA LEU A 134 18.65 -4.90 -4.50
C LEU A 134 17.82 -6.01 -3.86
N THR A 135 18.32 -6.59 -2.76
CA THR A 135 17.59 -7.62 -2.01
C THR A 135 16.29 -7.05 -1.44
N ASN A 136 16.34 -5.88 -0.80
CA ASN A 136 15.14 -5.24 -0.26
C ASN A 136 14.20 -4.76 -1.39
N ALA A 137 14.74 -4.26 -2.51
CA ALA A 137 13.93 -3.91 -3.68
C ALA A 137 13.22 -5.14 -4.26
N LYS A 138 13.90 -6.29 -4.35
CA LYS A 138 13.32 -7.57 -4.79
C LYS A 138 12.19 -8.02 -3.86
N GLU A 139 12.38 -7.93 -2.55
CA GLU A 139 11.32 -8.20 -1.56
C GLU A 139 10.10 -7.26 -1.76
N GLY A 140 10.34 -5.97 -1.98
CA GLY A 140 9.25 -5.01 -2.18
C GLY A 140 8.46 -5.25 -3.46
N ARG A 141 9.16 -5.64 -4.52
CA ARG A 141 8.52 -6.06 -5.77
C ARG A 141 7.72 -7.35 -5.61
N PHE A 142 8.24 -8.32 -4.86
CA PHE A 142 7.52 -9.56 -4.57
C PHE A 142 6.21 -9.27 -3.83
N ILE A 143 6.25 -8.45 -2.79
CA ILE A 143 5.07 -8.04 -2.02
C ILE A 143 4.06 -7.28 -2.91
N ALA A 144 4.53 -6.34 -3.74
CA ALA A 144 3.68 -5.60 -4.66
C ALA A 144 2.96 -6.53 -5.67
N ASN A 145 3.68 -7.50 -6.24
CA ASN A 145 3.10 -8.50 -7.15
C ASN A 145 2.11 -9.43 -6.45
N LEU A 146 2.38 -9.80 -5.20
CA LEU A 146 1.47 -10.61 -4.39
C LEU A 146 0.14 -9.85 -4.16
N SER A 147 0.22 -8.57 -3.77
CA SER A 147 -0.94 -7.69 -3.63
C SER A 147 -1.72 -7.58 -4.94
N ALA A 148 -1.03 -7.38 -6.07
CA ALA A 148 -1.65 -7.29 -7.39
C ALA A 148 -2.38 -8.59 -7.79
N THR A 149 -1.75 -9.74 -7.55
CA THR A 149 -2.30 -11.06 -7.88
C THR A 149 -3.60 -11.31 -7.12
N PHE A 150 -3.60 -11.09 -5.81
CA PHE A 150 -4.80 -11.29 -4.99
C PHE A 150 -5.90 -10.29 -5.33
N MET A 151 -5.59 -9.00 -5.45
CA MET A 151 -6.61 -7.97 -5.66
C MET A 151 -7.22 -8.04 -7.06
N TYR A 152 -6.42 -8.15 -8.12
CA TYR A 152 -6.97 -8.32 -9.47
C TYR A 152 -7.62 -9.69 -9.66
N GLY A 153 -7.08 -10.75 -9.05
CA GLY A 153 -7.69 -12.08 -9.06
C GLY A 153 -9.10 -12.05 -8.46
N GLY A 154 -9.25 -11.60 -7.22
CA GLY A 154 -10.57 -11.46 -6.58
C GLY A 154 -11.50 -10.52 -7.33
N GLY A 155 -10.96 -9.41 -7.86
CA GLY A 155 -11.72 -8.48 -8.69
C GLY A 155 -12.24 -9.08 -9.99
N PHE A 156 -11.45 -9.92 -10.65
CA PHE A 156 -11.87 -10.63 -11.86
C PHE A 156 -12.99 -11.64 -11.57
N PHE A 157 -12.88 -12.38 -10.47
CA PHE A 157 -13.97 -13.27 -10.03
C PHE A 157 -15.27 -12.48 -9.79
N TYR A 158 -15.18 -11.35 -9.09
CA TYR A 158 -16.33 -10.53 -8.75
C TYR A 158 -16.96 -9.82 -9.95
N HIS A 159 -16.18 -9.11 -10.76
CA HIS A 159 -16.68 -8.28 -11.88
C HIS A 159 -16.89 -9.03 -13.19
N THR A 160 -16.36 -10.24 -13.34
CA THR A 160 -16.44 -10.99 -14.62
C THR A 160 -17.06 -12.35 -14.43
N ILE A 161 -16.49 -13.23 -13.61
CA ILE A 161 -16.96 -14.62 -13.51
C ILE A 161 -18.38 -14.66 -12.93
N MET A 162 -18.61 -14.03 -11.78
CA MET A 162 -19.89 -14.12 -11.07
C MET A 162 -21.08 -13.60 -11.91
N PRO A 163 -21.05 -12.40 -12.54
CA PRO A 163 -22.21 -11.91 -13.30
C PRO A 163 -22.45 -12.68 -14.60
N LEU A 164 -21.38 -13.09 -15.31
CA LEU A 164 -21.52 -13.78 -16.60
C LEU A 164 -22.03 -15.21 -16.46
N THR A 165 -21.66 -15.88 -15.37
CA THR A 165 -22.08 -17.27 -15.11
C THR A 165 -23.46 -17.37 -14.47
N ALA A 166 -23.90 -16.35 -13.72
CA ALA A 166 -25.23 -16.32 -13.14
C ALA A 166 -26.35 -16.32 -14.22
N GLY A 167 -26.06 -15.88 -15.44
CA GLY A 167 -27.00 -15.91 -16.57
C GLY A 167 -28.18 -14.93 -16.41
N SER A 168 -28.89 -14.67 -17.50
CA SER A 168 -30.12 -13.87 -17.45
C SER A 168 -31.30 -14.73 -16.99
N PHE A 169 -32.15 -14.18 -16.12
CA PHE A 169 -33.41 -14.80 -15.73
C PHE A 169 -34.59 -13.85 -15.95
N VAL A 170 -35.79 -14.41 -16.14
CA VAL A 170 -37.01 -13.63 -16.40
C VAL A 170 -37.86 -13.61 -15.14
N THR A 171 -38.27 -12.42 -14.69
CA THR A 171 -39.16 -12.27 -13.55
C THR A 171 -40.60 -12.63 -13.91
N PRO A 172 -41.48 -12.87 -12.91
CA PRO A 172 -42.91 -13.10 -13.14
C PRO A 172 -43.60 -12.00 -13.96
N ASP A 173 -43.10 -10.77 -13.89
CA ASP A 173 -43.59 -9.62 -14.66
C ASP A 173 -43.05 -9.56 -16.11
N ASN A 174 -42.46 -10.65 -16.60
CA ASN A 174 -41.87 -10.78 -17.94
C ASN A 174 -40.71 -9.80 -18.22
N ILE A 175 -39.95 -9.44 -17.18
CA ILE A 175 -38.76 -8.58 -17.28
C ILE A 175 -37.52 -9.46 -17.25
N THR A 176 -36.67 -9.36 -18.26
CA THR A 176 -35.36 -10.04 -18.27
C THR A 176 -34.38 -9.28 -17.39
N ILE A 177 -33.92 -9.91 -16.31
CA ILE A 177 -32.86 -9.40 -15.44
C ILE A 177 -31.53 -10.05 -15.85
N ARG A 178 -30.57 -9.19 -16.16
CA ARG A 178 -29.18 -9.53 -16.43
C ARG A 178 -28.34 -9.10 -15.21
N PRO A 179 -27.56 -10.02 -14.61
CA PRO A 179 -26.77 -9.72 -13.41
C PRO A 179 -25.76 -8.60 -13.66
N LEU A 180 -25.67 -7.67 -12.70
CA LEU A 180 -24.62 -6.65 -12.61
C LEU A 180 -23.98 -6.72 -11.22
N THR A 181 -22.67 -6.51 -11.14
CA THR A 181 -21.94 -6.48 -9.86
C THR A 181 -22.42 -5.38 -8.93
N TYR A 182 -22.71 -4.22 -9.50
CA TYR A 182 -23.28 -3.08 -8.81
C TYR A 182 -24.65 -2.83 -9.39
N GLN A 183 -25.69 -2.91 -8.56
CA GLN A 183 -27.04 -2.64 -9.00
C GLN A 183 -27.18 -1.16 -9.36
N VAL A 184 -27.88 -0.89 -10.46
CA VAL A 184 -28.13 0.46 -10.94
C VAL A 184 -29.54 0.87 -10.55
N TYR A 185 -29.71 2.10 -10.12
CA TYR A 185 -31.02 2.65 -9.84
C TYR A 185 -31.78 2.86 -11.16
N ASP A 186 -32.78 2.02 -11.44
CA ASP A 186 -33.49 2.00 -12.73
C ASP A 186 -34.00 3.37 -13.20
N PRO A 187 -34.52 4.26 -12.33
CA PRO A 187 -34.96 5.59 -12.76
C PRO A 187 -33.83 6.52 -13.24
N LEU A 188 -32.57 6.27 -12.85
CA LEU A 188 -31.43 7.00 -13.43
C LEU A 188 -31.06 6.44 -14.80
N PHE A 189 -31.01 5.11 -14.92
CA PHE A 189 -30.60 4.43 -16.15
C PHE A 189 -31.27 3.07 -16.28
N ALA A 190 -31.95 2.84 -17.42
CA ALA A 190 -32.50 1.54 -17.79
C ALA A 190 -31.38 0.55 -18.22
N ALA A 191 -30.62 0.05 -17.25
CA ALA A 191 -29.41 -0.75 -17.49
C ALA A 191 -29.68 -2.14 -18.06
N GLN A 192 -30.90 -2.66 -18.00
CA GLN A 192 -31.22 -4.05 -18.39
C GLN A 192 -31.41 -4.24 -19.90
N LYS A 193 -31.56 -3.16 -20.69
CA LYS A 193 -31.81 -3.22 -22.14
C LYS A 193 -30.50 -3.20 -22.93
N THR A 194 -30.48 -3.85 -24.10
CA THR A 194 -29.36 -3.73 -25.06
C THR A 194 -29.51 -2.42 -25.84
N PRO A 195 -28.43 -1.63 -26.08
CA PRO A 195 -27.02 -1.86 -25.73
C PRO A 195 -26.59 -1.27 -24.37
N SER A 196 -27.53 -0.73 -23.58
CA SER A 196 -27.24 -0.07 -22.30
C SER A 196 -26.58 -1.00 -21.29
N TYR A 197 -26.99 -2.27 -21.22
CA TYR A 197 -26.37 -3.26 -20.36
C TYR A 197 -24.88 -3.43 -20.65
N GLU A 198 -24.53 -3.64 -21.91
CA GLU A 198 -23.15 -3.86 -22.35
C GLU A 198 -22.26 -2.64 -22.00
N ILE A 199 -22.80 -1.43 -22.17
CA ILE A 199 -22.12 -0.18 -21.81
C ILE A 199 -21.91 -0.11 -20.29
N VAL A 200 -22.97 -0.32 -19.49
CA VAL A 200 -22.89 -0.27 -18.02
C VAL A 200 -21.93 -1.32 -17.49
N PHE A 201 -22.04 -2.56 -17.97
CA PHE A 201 -21.14 -3.65 -17.59
C PHE A 201 -19.68 -3.29 -17.86
N THR A 202 -19.39 -2.75 -19.06
CA THR A 202 -18.04 -2.32 -19.43
C THR A 202 -17.53 -1.19 -18.53
N ILE A 203 -18.37 -0.18 -18.23
CA ILE A 203 -18.00 0.90 -17.31
C ILE A 203 -17.75 0.36 -15.90
N GLN A 204 -18.58 -0.57 -15.41
CA GLN A 204 -18.38 -1.19 -14.09
C GLN A 204 -17.08 -1.99 -14.03
N TRP A 205 -16.70 -2.66 -15.12
CA TRP A 205 -15.44 -3.40 -15.21
C TRP A 205 -14.22 -2.47 -15.11
N PHE A 206 -14.20 -1.38 -15.87
CA PHE A 206 -13.15 -0.35 -15.76
C PHE A 206 -13.13 0.32 -14.39
N SER A 207 -14.31 0.56 -13.80
CA SER A 207 -14.42 1.13 -12.46
C SER A 207 -13.85 0.18 -11.41
N GLY A 208 -14.15 -1.12 -11.50
CA GLY A 208 -13.52 -2.17 -10.68
C GLY A 208 -12.01 -2.17 -10.82
N PHE A 209 -11.49 -2.12 -12.05
CA PHE A 209 -10.05 -2.00 -12.30
C PHE A 209 -9.43 -0.81 -11.56
N VAL A 210 -10.07 0.36 -11.57
CA VAL A 210 -9.62 1.55 -10.82
C VAL A 210 -9.60 1.28 -9.31
N LEU A 211 -10.69 0.73 -8.74
CA LEU A 211 -10.78 0.42 -7.30
C LEU A 211 -9.64 -0.51 -6.83
N TYR A 212 -9.39 -1.58 -7.58
CA TYR A 212 -8.31 -2.53 -7.27
C TYR A 212 -6.94 -1.90 -7.47
N SER A 213 -6.75 -1.11 -8.53
CA SER A 213 -5.49 -0.40 -8.81
C SER A 213 -5.14 0.61 -7.71
N ILE A 214 -6.12 1.28 -7.10
CA ILE A 214 -5.89 2.17 -5.95
C ILE A 214 -5.34 1.39 -4.74
N THR A 215 -5.92 0.22 -4.46
CA THR A 215 -5.53 -0.63 -3.34
C THR A 215 -4.13 -1.22 -3.56
N ILE A 216 -3.86 -1.75 -4.77
CA ILE A 216 -2.55 -2.26 -5.16
C ILE A 216 -1.51 -1.13 -5.18
N GLY A 217 -1.87 0.03 -5.71
CA GLY A 217 -1.01 1.22 -5.75
C GLY A 217 -0.58 1.67 -4.36
N THR A 218 -1.53 1.69 -3.41
CA THR A 218 -1.26 1.99 -2.01
C THR A 218 -0.29 0.98 -1.38
N CYS A 219 -0.58 -0.32 -1.52
CA CYS A 219 0.23 -1.38 -0.92
C CYS A 219 1.62 -1.44 -1.52
N SER A 220 1.74 -1.29 -2.84
CA SER A 220 3.03 -1.28 -3.55
C SER A 220 3.87 -0.06 -3.18
N LEU A 221 3.24 1.12 -3.04
CA LEU A 221 3.91 2.33 -2.54
C LEU A 221 4.46 2.09 -1.13
N ALA A 222 3.64 1.55 -0.23
CA ALA A 222 4.04 1.24 1.12
C ALA A 222 5.20 0.23 1.14
N ALA A 223 5.08 -0.87 0.39
CA ALA A 223 6.09 -1.93 0.36
C ALA A 223 7.46 -1.41 -0.12
N VAL A 224 7.51 -0.67 -1.23
CA VAL A 224 8.80 -0.19 -1.76
C VAL A 224 9.39 0.90 -0.88
N PHE A 225 8.60 1.84 -0.35
CA PHE A 225 9.14 2.88 0.52
C PHE A 225 9.68 2.27 1.81
N VAL A 226 8.91 1.38 2.45
CA VAL A 226 9.34 0.72 3.68
C VAL A 226 10.57 -0.14 3.46
N LEU A 227 10.60 -0.97 2.42
CA LEU A 227 11.74 -1.85 2.19
C LEU A 227 12.97 -1.09 1.71
N HIS A 228 12.83 0.02 0.99
CA HIS A 228 13.94 0.94 0.73
C HIS A 228 14.51 1.47 2.04
N ALA A 229 13.66 1.93 2.97
CA ALA A 229 14.09 2.39 4.28
C ALA A 229 14.80 1.26 5.07
N CYS A 230 14.25 0.06 5.10
CA CYS A 230 14.89 -1.12 5.70
C CYS A 230 16.26 -1.41 5.07
N GLY A 231 16.40 -1.26 3.76
CA GLY A 231 17.69 -1.39 3.06
C GLY A 231 18.71 -0.34 3.52
N GLN A 232 18.29 0.92 3.66
CA GLN A 232 19.15 1.99 4.18
C GLN A 232 19.57 1.73 5.64
N LEU A 233 18.65 1.26 6.48
CA LEU A 233 18.96 0.89 7.87
C LEU A 233 19.95 -0.29 7.94
N LYS A 234 19.81 -1.29 7.05
CA LYS A 234 20.79 -2.39 6.93
C LYS A 234 22.19 -1.90 6.53
N ILE A 235 22.28 -0.92 5.63
CA ILE A 235 23.56 -0.28 5.28
C ILE A 235 24.16 0.43 6.49
N VAL A 236 23.35 1.19 7.24
CA VAL A 236 23.78 1.86 8.47
C VAL A 236 24.34 0.85 9.48
N MET A 237 23.65 -0.27 9.71
CA MET A 237 24.13 -1.35 10.60
C MET A 237 25.44 -1.95 10.10
N SER A 238 25.55 -2.26 8.81
CA SER A 238 26.78 -2.82 8.24
C SER A 238 27.97 -1.87 8.40
N ARG A 239 27.78 -0.55 8.24
CA ARG A 239 28.85 0.44 8.46
C ARG A 239 29.18 0.62 9.94
N LEU A 240 28.19 0.47 10.82
CA LEU A 240 28.36 0.50 12.28
C LEU A 240 29.21 -0.69 12.76
N GLU A 241 28.94 -1.90 12.28
CA GLU A 241 29.71 -3.11 12.62
C GLU A 241 31.18 -3.00 12.17
N ASN A 242 31.40 -2.48 10.97
CA ASN A 242 32.75 -2.30 10.40
C ASN A 242 33.43 -0.98 10.85
N LEU A 243 32.90 -0.32 11.88
CA LEU A 243 33.42 0.98 12.33
C LEU A 243 34.81 0.86 12.96
N ILE A 244 35.05 -0.21 13.72
CA ILE A 244 36.24 -0.41 14.58
C ILE A 244 37.23 -1.44 13.97
N ASP A 245 36.75 -2.35 13.12
CA ASP A 245 37.60 -3.33 12.44
C ASP A 245 38.63 -2.65 11.51
N GLY A 246 39.92 -2.86 11.81
CA GLY A 246 41.06 -2.41 10.99
C GLY A 246 41.80 -1.16 11.49
N THR A 247 41.55 -0.69 12.72
CA THR A 247 42.16 0.56 13.22
C THR A 247 43.50 0.34 13.94
N ASN A 248 44.62 0.53 13.23
CA ASN A 248 45.88 0.93 13.88
C ASN A 248 45.77 2.43 14.25
N GLU A 249 46.29 2.83 15.42
CA GLU A 249 46.15 4.13 16.12
C GLU A 249 46.34 5.44 15.31
N LYS A 250 46.71 5.41 14.02
CA LYS A 250 47.07 6.58 13.22
C LYS A 250 45.91 7.32 12.51
N MET A 251 44.64 7.03 12.83
CA MET A 251 43.52 7.39 11.93
C MET A 251 42.35 8.13 12.61
N THR A 252 42.60 9.05 13.55
CA THR A 252 41.55 9.78 14.29
C THR A 252 40.60 10.56 13.39
N ASP A 253 41.08 11.23 12.34
CA ASP A 253 40.26 12.06 11.44
C ASP A 253 39.37 11.23 10.50
N ILE A 254 39.87 10.08 10.02
CA ILE A 254 39.07 9.17 9.18
C ILE A 254 37.95 8.52 10.00
N LEU A 255 38.22 8.17 11.27
CA LEU A 255 37.19 7.65 12.16
C LEU A 255 36.08 8.68 12.43
N GLU A 256 36.44 9.96 12.60
CA GLU A 256 35.43 11.04 12.73
C GLU A 256 34.60 11.19 11.45
N SER A 257 35.25 11.16 10.28
CA SER A 257 34.54 11.19 8.99
C SER A 257 33.59 10.00 8.84
N ARG A 258 34.01 8.79 9.23
CA ARG A 258 33.17 7.58 9.20
C ARG A 258 31.94 7.70 10.09
N ILE A 259 32.11 8.12 11.34
CA ILE A 259 30.99 8.33 12.28
C ILE A 259 30.03 9.39 11.73
N ALA A 260 30.54 10.52 11.24
CA ALA A 260 29.72 11.56 10.65
C ALA A 260 28.90 11.05 9.45
N GLN A 261 29.51 10.24 8.58
CA GLN A 261 28.80 9.60 7.46
C GLN A 261 27.70 8.65 7.93
N ILE A 262 27.97 7.81 8.94
CA ILE A 262 26.98 6.87 9.49
C ILE A 262 25.79 7.63 10.10
N VAL A 263 26.06 8.65 10.92
CA VAL A 263 25.01 9.48 11.52
C VAL A 263 24.18 10.17 10.43
N GLN A 264 24.83 10.70 9.39
CA GLN A 264 24.13 11.35 8.28
C GLN A 264 23.26 10.37 7.48
N LEU A 265 23.75 9.15 7.23
CA LEU A 265 22.97 8.09 6.57
C LEU A 265 21.76 7.67 7.44
N HIS A 266 21.96 7.52 8.75
CA HIS A 266 20.87 7.20 9.67
C HIS A 266 19.81 8.30 9.70
N LEU A 267 20.21 9.57 9.81
CA LEU A 267 19.30 10.71 9.77
C LEU A 267 18.55 10.82 8.44
N ARG A 268 19.23 10.54 7.32
CA ARG A 268 18.62 10.52 5.99
C ARG A 268 17.55 9.41 5.88
N ALA A 269 17.86 8.20 6.33
CA ALA A 269 16.91 7.09 6.39
C ALA A 269 15.73 7.40 7.33
N PHE A 270 16.01 7.95 8.51
CA PHE A 270 15.01 8.37 9.49
C PHE A 270 14.05 9.42 8.92
N ASN A 271 14.58 10.48 8.29
CA ASN A 271 13.77 11.52 7.65
C ASN A 271 12.90 10.95 6.53
N PHE A 272 13.40 9.96 5.79
CA PHE A 272 12.61 9.27 4.77
C PHE A 272 11.47 8.44 5.36
N ILE A 273 11.69 7.77 6.49
CA ILE A 273 10.65 7.04 7.23
C ILE A 273 9.57 8.01 7.72
N VAL A 274 9.94 9.15 8.30
CA VAL A 274 8.98 10.18 8.75
C VAL A 274 8.13 10.71 7.59
N ARG A 275 8.73 10.91 6.41
CA ARG A 275 7.97 11.33 5.21
C ARG A 275 7.03 10.24 4.72
N THR A 276 7.48 8.99 4.76
CA THR A 276 6.69 7.81 4.38
C THR A 276 5.49 7.63 5.31
N GLU A 277 5.70 7.74 6.63
CA GLU A 277 4.64 7.68 7.64
C GLU A 277 3.59 8.77 7.38
N LYS A 278 3.99 10.02 7.14
CA LYS A 278 3.07 11.11 6.78
C LYS A 278 2.28 10.89 5.50
N ILE A 279 2.79 10.08 4.56
CA ILE A 279 2.08 9.75 3.32
C ILE A 279 1.08 8.62 3.55
N LEU A 280 1.44 7.65 4.39
CA LEU A 280 0.67 6.42 4.57
C LEU A 280 -0.30 6.47 5.75
N ASN A 281 -0.14 7.37 6.72
CA ASN A 281 -0.83 7.34 8.01
C ASN A 281 -2.37 7.22 7.88
N GLU A 282 -3.00 8.17 7.20
CA GLU A 282 -4.45 8.24 7.03
C GLU A 282 -4.95 7.19 6.03
N VAL A 283 -4.13 6.87 5.02
CA VAL A 283 -4.44 5.81 4.04
C VAL A 283 -4.49 4.44 4.73
N CYS A 284 -3.58 4.18 5.68
CA CYS A 284 -3.57 2.97 6.49
C CYS A 284 -4.73 2.93 7.49
N LEU A 285 -5.14 4.08 8.04
CA LEU A 285 -6.35 4.16 8.88
C LEU A 285 -7.60 3.76 8.09
N ILE A 286 -7.77 4.32 6.90
CA ILE A 286 -8.88 3.97 6.00
C ILE A 286 -8.84 2.48 5.66
N GLU A 287 -7.65 1.93 5.40
CA GLU A 287 -7.50 0.49 5.17
C GLU A 287 -7.90 -0.35 6.38
N PHE A 288 -7.50 0.02 7.59
CA PHE A 288 -7.80 -0.74 8.81
C PHE A 288 -9.32 -0.83 9.04
N ILE A 289 -9.98 0.32 9.00
CA ILE A 289 -11.43 0.41 9.22
C ILE A 289 -12.16 -0.30 8.07
N GLY A 290 -11.78 0.01 6.83
CA GLY A 290 -12.41 -0.52 5.64
C GLY A 290 -12.24 -2.04 5.49
N CYS A 291 -11.04 -2.58 5.73
CA CYS A 291 -10.82 -4.03 5.71
C CYS A 291 -11.59 -4.74 6.82
N THR A 292 -11.68 -4.18 8.03
CA THR A 292 -12.47 -4.77 9.11
C THR A 292 -13.94 -4.94 8.71
N MET A 293 -14.53 -3.89 8.12
CA MET A 293 -15.90 -3.93 7.62
C MET A 293 -16.07 -4.89 6.44
N ASN A 294 -15.19 -4.80 5.43
CA ASN A 294 -15.29 -5.63 4.22
C ASN A 294 -15.07 -7.12 4.52
N ILE A 295 -14.11 -7.48 5.37
CA ILE A 295 -13.88 -8.88 5.79
C ILE A 295 -15.11 -9.43 6.53
N CYS A 296 -15.73 -8.63 7.40
CA CYS A 296 -16.98 -9.01 8.07
C CYS A 296 -18.11 -9.30 7.06
N PHE A 297 -18.38 -8.38 6.14
CA PHE A 297 -19.43 -8.56 5.13
C PHE A 297 -19.14 -9.74 4.19
N LEU A 298 -17.91 -9.87 3.70
CA LEU A 298 -17.50 -10.98 2.85
C LEU A 298 -17.60 -12.33 3.56
N GLY A 299 -17.24 -12.39 4.85
CA GLY A 299 -17.42 -13.59 5.67
C GLY A 299 -18.88 -14.02 5.78
N TYR A 300 -19.79 -13.05 5.94
CA TYR A 300 -21.23 -13.30 5.99
C TYR A 300 -21.76 -13.81 4.63
N TYR A 301 -21.36 -13.17 3.51
CA TYR A 301 -21.79 -13.62 2.18
C TYR A 301 -21.24 -14.98 1.83
N PHE A 302 -19.97 -15.26 2.17
CA PHE A 302 -19.37 -16.57 2.00
C PHE A 302 -20.20 -17.65 2.71
N MET A 303 -20.55 -17.46 3.98
CA MET A 303 -21.37 -18.43 4.73
C MET A 303 -22.77 -18.59 4.12
N THR A 304 -23.41 -17.48 3.78
CA THR A 304 -24.78 -17.48 3.23
C THR A 304 -24.86 -18.23 1.89
N GLU A 305 -23.92 -17.99 0.97
CA GLU A 305 -23.91 -18.65 -0.33
C GLU A 305 -23.46 -20.11 -0.24
N PHE A 306 -22.58 -20.41 0.72
CA PHE A 306 -22.17 -21.79 1.02
C PHE A 306 -23.38 -22.63 1.47
N GLU A 307 -24.21 -22.09 2.37
CA GLU A 307 -25.45 -22.76 2.82
C GLU A 307 -26.46 -22.95 1.68
N ARG A 308 -26.47 -22.07 0.68
CA ARG A 308 -27.33 -22.15 -0.51
C ARG A 308 -26.80 -23.08 -1.60
N ALA A 309 -25.62 -23.67 -1.42
CA ALA A 309 -24.92 -24.47 -2.42
C ALA A 309 -24.63 -23.73 -3.75
N GLU A 310 -24.58 -22.40 -3.72
CA GLU A 310 -24.26 -21.56 -4.87
C GLU A 310 -22.74 -21.52 -5.09
N THR A 311 -22.24 -22.48 -5.87
CA THR A 311 -20.79 -22.78 -5.97
C THR A 311 -19.98 -21.58 -6.46
N ILE A 312 -20.44 -20.89 -7.51
CA ILE A 312 -19.68 -19.78 -8.11
C ILE A 312 -19.62 -18.57 -7.19
N ALA A 313 -20.73 -18.22 -6.55
CA ALA A 313 -20.79 -17.11 -5.60
C ALA A 313 -19.93 -17.41 -4.36
N THR A 314 -20.01 -18.64 -3.83
CA THR A 314 -19.18 -19.12 -2.72
C THR A 314 -17.69 -18.99 -3.02
N VAL A 315 -17.24 -19.48 -4.19
CA VAL A 315 -15.83 -19.36 -4.61
C VAL A 315 -15.43 -17.89 -4.75
N THR A 316 -16.28 -17.06 -5.36
CA THR A 316 -16.02 -15.64 -5.54
C THR A 316 -15.81 -14.91 -4.21
N TYR A 317 -16.72 -15.11 -3.25
CA TYR A 317 -16.61 -14.50 -1.93
C TYR A 317 -15.43 -15.05 -1.12
N CYS A 318 -15.11 -16.34 -1.27
CA CYS A 318 -13.91 -16.93 -0.66
C CYS A 318 -12.63 -16.28 -1.20
N VAL A 319 -12.49 -16.14 -2.53
CA VAL A 319 -11.32 -15.51 -3.15
C VAL A 319 -11.20 -14.06 -2.69
N LEU A 320 -12.30 -13.28 -2.68
CA LEU A 320 -12.29 -11.91 -2.17
C LEU A 320 -11.88 -11.85 -0.70
N LEU A 321 -12.43 -12.69 0.16
CA LEU A 321 -12.10 -12.75 1.58
C LEU A 321 -10.59 -12.98 1.80
N VAL A 322 -10.02 -13.93 1.06
CA VAL A 322 -8.59 -14.20 1.03
C VAL A 322 -7.82 -12.97 0.57
N SER A 323 -8.25 -12.31 -0.52
CA SER A 323 -7.58 -11.13 -1.06
C SER A 323 -7.52 -9.95 -0.09
N PHE A 324 -8.64 -9.60 0.55
CA PHE A 324 -8.67 -8.52 1.54
C PHE A 324 -7.82 -8.86 2.78
N THR A 325 -7.88 -10.11 3.24
CA THR A 325 -7.09 -10.58 4.39
C THR A 325 -5.58 -10.52 4.10
N PHE A 326 -5.14 -10.96 2.93
CA PHE A 326 -3.74 -10.87 2.53
C PHE A 326 -3.28 -9.42 2.35
N ASN A 327 -4.15 -8.54 1.84
CA ASN A 327 -3.81 -7.14 1.65
C ASN A 327 -3.49 -6.44 2.98
N ILE A 328 -4.36 -6.59 3.99
CA ILE A 328 -4.11 -6.04 5.32
C ILE A 328 -2.91 -6.71 6.01
N PHE A 329 -2.75 -8.03 5.84
CA PHE A 329 -1.58 -8.76 6.34
C PHE A 329 -0.28 -8.19 5.78
N ILE A 330 -0.21 -7.92 4.47
CA ILE A 330 0.96 -7.34 3.81
C ILE A 330 1.35 -6.00 4.45
N LEU A 331 0.38 -5.12 4.71
CA LEU A 331 0.64 -3.81 5.32
C LEU A 331 1.15 -3.95 6.76
N CYS A 332 0.57 -4.85 7.55
CA CYS A 332 1.06 -5.14 8.89
C CYS A 332 2.44 -5.80 8.88
N TYR A 333 2.73 -6.68 7.91
CA TYR A 333 4.01 -7.34 7.73
C TYR A 333 5.13 -6.33 7.44
N ILE A 334 4.93 -5.41 6.48
CA ILE A 334 5.94 -4.40 6.17
C ILE A 334 6.13 -3.41 7.33
N GLY A 335 5.06 -3.06 8.05
CA GLY A 335 5.13 -2.21 9.24
C GLY A 335 5.98 -2.85 10.34
N GLU A 336 5.72 -4.12 10.64
CA GLU A 336 6.50 -4.91 11.59
C GLU A 336 7.97 -5.01 11.18
N MET A 337 8.23 -5.31 9.90
CA MET A 337 9.59 -5.36 9.36
C MET A 337 10.35 -4.06 9.61
N LEU A 338 9.72 -2.91 9.38
CA LEU A 338 10.35 -1.60 9.61
C LEU A 338 10.69 -1.38 11.09
N THR A 339 9.72 -1.64 11.98
CA THR A 339 9.90 -1.49 13.43
C THR A 339 11.05 -2.36 13.92
N GLN A 340 11.10 -3.62 13.47
CA GLN A 340 12.18 -4.54 13.83
C GLN A 340 13.55 -4.09 13.31
N GLN A 341 13.62 -3.59 12.06
CA GLN A 341 14.89 -3.06 11.53
C GLN A 341 15.34 -1.81 12.29
N GLY A 342 14.42 -0.92 12.66
CA GLY A 342 14.72 0.25 13.48
C GLY A 342 15.34 -0.11 14.84
N LEU A 343 14.72 -1.06 15.55
CA LEU A 343 15.25 -1.57 16.84
C LEU A 343 16.63 -2.20 16.70
N LYS A 344 16.86 -2.96 15.61
CA LYS A 344 18.16 -3.59 15.34
C LYS A 344 19.28 -2.58 15.15
N VAL A 345 19.01 -1.38 14.62
CA VAL A 345 20.02 -0.32 14.54
C VAL A 345 20.51 0.08 15.93
N GLY A 346 19.60 0.25 16.90
CA GLY A 346 19.95 0.59 18.28
C GLY A 346 20.79 -0.51 18.94
N LEU A 347 20.39 -1.77 18.76
CA LEU A 347 21.16 -2.93 19.26
C LEU A 347 22.55 -3.01 18.62
N THR A 348 22.65 -2.81 17.30
CA THR A 348 23.93 -2.84 16.60
C THR A 348 24.86 -1.74 17.09
N ALA A 349 24.34 -0.52 17.25
CA ALA A 349 25.11 0.60 17.79
C ALA A 349 25.57 0.36 19.24
N TYR A 350 24.78 -0.35 20.04
CA TYR A 350 25.13 -0.70 21.43
C TYR A 350 26.25 -1.75 21.50
N MET A 351 26.26 -2.71 20.58
CA MET A 351 27.21 -3.84 20.56
C MET A 351 28.60 -3.49 20.00
N ILE A 352 28.79 -2.29 19.46
CA ILE A 352 30.11 -1.80 19.05
C ILE A 352 31.01 -1.66 20.28
N ASN A 353 32.33 -1.87 20.11
CA ASN A 353 33.35 -1.64 21.14
C ASN A 353 33.52 -0.13 21.44
N TRP A 354 32.47 0.54 21.91
CA TRP A 354 32.40 1.98 22.14
C TRP A 354 33.45 2.48 23.15
N TYR A 355 33.96 1.60 24.00
CA TYR A 355 35.04 1.88 24.95
C TYR A 355 36.40 2.13 24.27
N GLU A 356 36.56 1.73 23.00
CA GLU A 356 37.76 2.02 22.19
C GLU A 356 37.67 3.39 21.50
N LEU A 357 36.51 4.05 21.55
CA LEU A 357 36.31 5.37 20.95
C LEU A 357 36.70 6.48 21.94
N SER A 358 37.28 7.58 21.43
CA SER A 358 37.56 8.75 22.25
C SER A 358 36.26 9.40 22.77
N GLY A 359 36.31 10.04 23.95
CA GLY A 359 35.09 10.49 24.66
C GLY A 359 34.17 11.45 23.90
N ARG A 360 34.69 12.23 22.92
CA ARG A 360 33.84 13.06 22.03
C ARG A 360 33.07 12.21 21.02
N LYS A 361 33.69 11.14 20.50
CA LYS A 361 33.12 10.22 19.50
C LYS A 361 32.08 9.29 20.12
N ALA A 362 32.29 8.88 21.37
CA ALA A 362 31.30 8.13 22.14
C ALA A 362 29.97 8.90 22.30
N ARG A 363 30.00 10.24 22.39
CA ARG A 363 28.77 11.06 22.50
C ARG A 363 27.92 11.04 21.23
N ASP A 364 28.53 11.05 20.05
CA ASP A 364 27.80 10.99 18.78
C ASP A 364 27.08 9.64 18.63
N LEU A 365 27.70 8.56 19.10
CA LEU A 365 27.09 7.23 19.14
C LEU A 365 25.91 7.17 20.13
N ILE A 366 26.02 7.84 21.29
CA ILE A 366 24.92 7.95 22.26
C ILE A 366 23.72 8.67 21.64
N LEU A 367 23.92 9.73 20.84
CA LEU A 367 22.83 10.42 20.15
C LEU A 367 22.16 9.50 19.10
N LEU A 368 22.96 8.72 18.36
CA LEU A 368 22.43 7.72 17.43
C LEU A 368 21.60 6.66 18.17
N LEU A 369 22.10 6.15 19.29
CA LEU A 369 21.39 5.21 20.18
C LEU A 369 20.07 5.80 20.69
N ALA A 370 20.08 7.07 21.13
CA ALA A 370 18.89 7.75 21.61
C ALA A 370 17.80 7.85 20.53
N ILE A 371 18.18 8.13 19.28
CA ILE A 371 17.24 8.17 18.15
C ILE A 371 16.78 6.77 17.76
N ALA A 372 17.68 5.79 17.72
CA ALA A 372 17.38 4.41 17.32
C ALA A 372 16.50 3.65 18.33
N ASN A 373 16.53 4.03 19.61
CA ASN A 373 15.67 3.47 20.67
C ASN A 373 14.20 3.91 20.56
N TYR A 374 13.90 4.90 19.71
CA TYR A 374 12.54 5.27 19.33
C TYR A 374 12.34 5.03 17.83
N PRO A 375 12.26 3.75 17.39
CA PRO A 375 12.06 3.43 15.99
C PRO A 375 10.73 4.04 15.52
N ASN A 376 10.76 4.79 14.44
CA ASN A 376 9.53 5.27 13.81
C ASN A 376 8.80 4.08 13.20
N SER A 377 7.73 3.64 13.86
CA SER A 377 6.75 2.72 13.31
C SER A 377 5.85 3.47 12.33
N ILE A 378 5.30 2.75 11.35
CA ILE A 378 4.19 3.29 10.56
C ILE A 378 2.93 3.08 11.37
N THR A 379 2.12 4.13 11.51
CA THR A 379 0.88 4.08 12.28
C THR A 379 -0.33 4.26 11.36
N ALA A 380 -1.44 3.61 11.73
CA ALA A 380 -2.76 3.86 11.18
C ALA A 380 -3.42 4.97 12.02
N GLY A 381 -3.51 6.19 11.47
CA GLY A 381 -4.22 7.30 12.13
C GLY A 381 -3.59 7.77 13.45
N ARG A 382 -2.33 7.39 13.74
CA ARG A 382 -1.72 7.50 15.08
C ARG A 382 -2.47 6.77 16.20
N MET A 383 -3.40 5.88 15.85
CA MET A 383 -4.20 5.11 16.80
C MET A 383 -3.60 3.73 17.06
N ALA A 384 -3.06 3.10 16.01
CA ALA A 384 -2.46 1.76 16.08
C ALA A 384 -1.21 1.69 15.21
N GLU A 385 -0.20 0.95 15.66
CA GLU A 385 0.99 0.66 14.86
C GLU A 385 0.70 -0.49 13.88
N LEU A 386 1.30 -0.43 12.69
CA LEU A 386 1.26 -1.55 11.75
C LEU A 386 2.12 -2.70 12.29
N SER A 387 1.47 -3.72 12.84
CA SER A 387 2.13 -4.89 13.45
C SER A 387 1.28 -6.14 13.29
N TYR A 388 1.86 -7.32 13.56
CA TYR A 388 1.09 -8.58 13.60
C TYR A 388 -0.02 -8.56 14.66
N ASN A 389 0.18 -7.84 15.76
CA ASN A 389 -0.83 -7.68 16.81
C ASN A 389 -2.06 -6.92 16.28
N SER A 390 -1.84 -5.83 15.54
CA SER A 390 -2.92 -5.07 14.92
C SER A 390 -3.67 -5.88 13.87
N PHE A 391 -2.98 -6.69 13.06
CA PHE A 391 -3.60 -7.62 12.13
C PHE A 391 -4.54 -8.62 12.84
N CYS A 392 -4.07 -9.24 13.92
CA CYS A 392 -4.90 -10.14 14.73
C CYS A 392 -6.10 -9.41 15.34
N GLY A 393 -5.93 -8.15 15.77
CA GLY A 393 -7.00 -7.31 16.28
C GLY A 393 -8.09 -7.03 15.23
N ILE A 394 -7.70 -6.76 13.98
CA ILE A 394 -8.61 -6.57 12.85
C ILE A 394 -9.43 -7.84 12.58
N LEU A 395 -8.77 -8.99 12.50
CA LEU A 395 -9.46 -10.26 12.26
C LEU A 395 -10.42 -10.64 13.39
N LYS A 396 -10.01 -10.44 14.65
CA LYS A 396 -10.89 -10.64 15.82
C LYS A 396 -12.11 -9.73 15.77
N SER A 397 -11.92 -8.46 15.44
CA SER A 397 -13.00 -7.48 15.33
C SER A 397 -13.97 -7.85 14.21
N ALA A 398 -13.45 -8.20 13.03
CA ALA A 398 -14.25 -8.65 11.89
C ALA A 398 -15.06 -9.92 12.22
N ALA A 399 -14.46 -10.90 12.90
CA ALA A 399 -15.15 -12.11 13.34
C ALA A 399 -16.23 -11.83 14.40
N ALA A 400 -15.97 -10.91 15.33
CA ALA A 400 -16.96 -10.49 16.33
C ALA A 400 -18.17 -9.81 15.68
N TYR A 401 -17.93 -8.87 14.75
CA TYR A 401 -19.00 -8.24 13.99
C TYR A 401 -19.76 -9.22 13.10
N LEU A 402 -19.07 -10.19 12.50
CA LEU A 402 -19.69 -11.27 11.73
C LEU A 402 -20.66 -12.09 12.60
N ASN A 403 -20.25 -12.48 13.81
CA ASN A 403 -21.10 -13.22 14.73
C ASN A 403 -22.33 -12.40 15.16
N LEU A 404 -22.15 -11.10 15.41
CA LEU A 404 -23.25 -10.19 15.71
C LEU A 404 -24.23 -10.09 14.53
N LEU A 405 -23.71 -9.88 13.33
CA LEU A 405 -24.51 -9.79 12.12
C LEU A 405 -25.32 -11.08 11.88
N ARG A 406 -24.69 -12.24 12.11
CA ARG A 406 -25.36 -13.54 12.03
C ARG A 406 -26.51 -13.65 13.03
N THR A 407 -26.30 -13.24 14.27
CA THR A 407 -27.31 -13.33 15.35
C THR A 407 -28.49 -12.39 15.15
N VAL A 408 -28.28 -11.26 14.46
CA VAL A 408 -29.34 -10.25 14.22
C VAL A 408 -30.13 -10.55 12.95
N VAL A 409 -29.50 -11.18 11.95
CA VAL A 409 -30.11 -11.42 10.62
C VAL A 409 -30.66 -12.83 10.44
N MET A 410 -30.10 -13.84 11.13
CA MET A 410 -30.74 -15.16 11.33
C MET A 410 -31.67 -15.08 12.54
#